data_AF-A0A7X4AG06-F1
#
_entry.id   AF-A0A7X4AG06-F1
#
_cell.length_a   1.000
_cell.length_b   1.000
_cell.length_c   1.000
_cell.angle_alpha   90.00
_cell.angle_beta   90.00
_cell.angle_gamma   90.00
#
_symmetry.space_group_name_H-M   'P 1'
#
loop_
_entity.id
_entity.type
_entity.pdbx_description
1 polymer ?
#
loop_
_entity_poly.entity_id
_entity_poly.type
_entity_poly.pdbx_seq_one_letter_code
_entity_poly.pdbx_strand_id
1 'polypeptide(L)'
;MQHRPTLAEDTKNLALIGGSALAGILATVALANPGYQANPRPIAEAIPAAPARSYDLVEPLSGANRLYGTVRTRSGQTHTGYLRWDRNEGSWGDLLDLTRVDRRRNGLAGVRFGHIDHILATGRNEAVFVFRSGEQATMRGRSSDLGPGMRSLVVTPPRLEGSPAAGGDATAGPPGDAETTLEWSDIRQIAFQDAPVDVRPRGGRLHGTLTTASGMAFTGFITWDVDEVLTTDMLDGETSAYEYEIPFGAIQSIGRNSRRSADIVLHSGERLMLSGTNDVDRRNRGITVSDPALGQVKVPWDGFADVRFHGTPSEESRGDFNGGEPLRGTVRTVSGDELAGTITWDRDETRSWEMLSGHAGRVEFDIEFSMIARIEKNGRGSTVVLRDGRSFALDGSNDVGRGNRGVVVTAEGQTYTVNWSDFRELRLDW
;
A
#
# COMPACT_ATOMS: atom_id res chain seq x y z
N MET A 1 -79.32 -28.80 -34.01
CA MET A 1 -80.45 -28.05 -33.39
C MET A 1 -79.95 -26.66 -33.02
N GLN A 2 -80.80 -25.62 -33.10
CA GLN A 2 -80.62 -24.26 -32.53
C GLN A 2 -79.23 -23.59 -32.74
N HIS A 3 -78.98 -22.80 -33.80
CA HIS A 3 -79.43 -21.41 -34.05
C HIS A 3 -78.74 -20.37 -33.12
N ARG A 4 -77.59 -19.75 -33.49
CA ARG A 4 -77.40 -18.49 -34.29
C ARG A 4 -77.94 -17.20 -33.63
N PRO A 5 -77.31 -16.00 -33.79
CA PRO A 5 -76.06 -15.61 -34.51
C PRO A 5 -74.93 -15.23 -33.50
N THR A 6 -74.03 -14.20 -33.54
CA THR A 6 -73.77 -12.98 -34.38
C THR A 6 -72.28 -12.51 -34.23
N LEU A 7 -71.95 -11.27 -34.64
CA LEU A 7 -70.70 -10.49 -34.45
C LEU A 7 -71.09 -9.02 -34.14
N ALA A 8 -70.13 -8.18 -33.73
CA ALA A 8 -70.27 -6.77 -33.25
C ALA A 8 -70.88 -6.64 -31.83
N GLU A 9 -70.44 -5.77 -30.92
CA GLU A 9 -69.30 -4.80 -30.81
C GLU A 9 -68.32 -5.28 -29.68
N ASP A 10 -67.20 -4.65 -29.28
CA ASP A 10 -66.75 -3.25 -29.31
C ASP A 10 -65.20 -3.16 -29.34
N THR A 11 -64.64 -2.02 -29.76
CA THR A 11 -63.20 -1.75 -29.86
C THR A 11 -62.60 -1.11 -28.61
N LYS A 12 -61.58 -1.75 -28.00
CA LYS A 12 -60.49 -1.08 -27.25
C LYS A 12 -59.26 -1.97 -26.97
N ASN A 13 -58.10 -1.33 -27.06
CA ASN A 13 -56.83 -1.61 -26.38
C ASN A 13 -55.99 -2.88 -26.69
N LEU A 14 -54.90 -2.63 -27.45
CA LEU A 14 -53.51 -3.09 -27.23
C LEU A 14 -53.18 -4.61 -27.40
N ALA A 15 -52.02 -5.04 -27.93
CA ALA A 15 -50.81 -4.34 -28.40
C ALA A 15 -50.19 -5.09 -29.62
N LEU A 16 -49.55 -4.42 -30.60
CA LEU A 16 -48.08 -4.21 -30.68
C LEU A 16 -47.30 -5.56 -30.62
N ILE A 17 -46.82 -6.22 -31.69
CA ILE A 17 -46.12 -5.78 -32.92
C ILE A 17 -45.07 -4.68 -32.65
N GLY A 18 -43.75 -4.91 -32.68
CA GLY A 18 -42.98 -6.13 -32.94
C GLY A 18 -41.74 -5.83 -33.78
N GLY A 19 -40.59 -6.36 -33.38
CA GLY A 19 -39.39 -6.47 -34.24
C GLY A 19 -38.38 -5.31 -34.21
N SER A 20 -37.15 -5.70 -33.87
CA SER A 20 -35.88 -5.17 -34.42
C SER A 20 -35.24 -3.93 -33.78
N ALA A 21 -33.91 -3.92 -33.85
CA ALA A 21 -33.03 -2.94 -33.22
C ALA A 21 -32.19 -2.20 -34.26
N LEU A 22 -31.77 -0.97 -33.93
CA LEU A 22 -30.43 -0.44 -34.22
C LEU A 22 -30.17 0.84 -33.40
N ALA A 23 -28.91 1.28 -33.35
CA ALA A 23 -28.46 2.35 -32.47
C ALA A 23 -28.79 3.77 -33.00
N GLY A 24 -28.94 4.72 -32.08
CA GLY A 24 -29.10 6.15 -32.40
C GLY A 24 -28.94 7.03 -31.16
N ILE A 25 -28.00 7.98 -31.21
CA ILE A 25 -27.77 8.98 -30.16
C ILE A 25 -28.76 10.13 -30.35
N LEU A 26 -29.42 10.59 -29.27
CA LEU A 26 -29.68 12.01 -29.02
C LEU A 26 -30.16 12.29 -27.59
N ALA A 27 -29.98 13.54 -27.15
CA ALA A 27 -30.27 13.97 -25.78
C ALA A 27 -31.75 14.32 -25.56
N THR A 28 -32.21 14.24 -24.30
CA THR A 28 -33.48 14.82 -23.86
C THR A 28 -33.21 15.83 -22.74
N VAL A 29 -33.56 17.10 -22.96
CA VAL A 29 -33.45 18.17 -21.95
C VAL A 29 -34.63 18.10 -20.98
N ALA A 30 -34.39 18.49 -19.73
CA ALA A 30 -35.26 18.22 -18.59
C ALA A 30 -36.61 18.95 -18.59
N LEU A 31 -37.65 18.24 -18.14
CA LEU A 31 -38.84 18.74 -17.44
C LEU A 31 -39.28 17.68 -16.41
N ALA A 32 -39.69 17.99 -15.17
CA ALA A 32 -39.41 19.16 -14.34
C ALA A 32 -39.70 18.79 -12.86
N ASN A 33 -38.75 19.00 -11.93
CA ASN A 33 -39.05 18.95 -10.49
C ASN A 33 -38.01 19.75 -9.66
N PRO A 34 -38.33 20.96 -9.17
CA PRO A 34 -37.39 21.80 -8.43
C PRO A 34 -37.45 21.50 -6.92
N GLY A 35 -36.48 20.75 -6.38
CA GLY A 35 -36.49 20.48 -4.93
C GLY A 35 -35.35 19.65 -4.32
N TYR A 36 -34.47 19.00 -5.09
CA TYR A 36 -33.34 18.27 -4.50
C TYR A 36 -32.14 18.16 -5.45
N GLN A 37 -31.22 19.14 -5.39
CA GLN A 37 -29.88 18.98 -5.98
C GLN A 37 -29.03 18.12 -5.04
N ALA A 38 -29.18 16.80 -5.16
CA ALA A 38 -28.15 15.89 -4.71
C ALA A 38 -26.94 16.07 -5.62
N ASN A 39 -25.87 16.71 -5.12
CA ASN A 39 -24.59 16.75 -5.83
C ASN A 39 -24.17 15.29 -6.12
N PRO A 40 -23.99 14.89 -7.38
CA PRO A 40 -23.28 13.65 -7.67
C PRO A 40 -21.87 13.82 -7.09
N ARG A 41 -21.49 12.96 -6.14
CA ARG A 41 -20.08 12.83 -5.78
C ARG A 41 -19.31 12.46 -7.05
N PRO A 42 -18.09 12.96 -7.27
CA PRO A 42 -17.20 12.30 -8.21
C PRO A 42 -17.00 10.87 -7.72
N ILE A 43 -17.61 9.92 -8.43
CA ILE A 43 -17.14 8.53 -8.43
C ILE A 43 -15.74 8.62 -9.01
N ALA A 44 -14.75 7.97 -8.38
CA ALA A 44 -13.38 7.99 -8.89
C ALA A 44 -13.39 7.56 -10.36
N GLU A 45 -12.82 8.39 -11.25
CA GLU A 45 -12.72 8.02 -12.66
C GLU A 45 -11.88 6.75 -12.76
N ALA A 46 -12.49 5.69 -13.28
CA ALA A 46 -11.86 4.38 -13.33
C ALA A 46 -10.62 4.47 -14.23
N ILE A 47 -9.45 4.21 -13.65
CA ILE A 47 -8.21 4.04 -14.42
C ILE A 47 -8.51 2.94 -15.45
N PRO A 48 -8.35 3.19 -16.76
CA PRO A 48 -8.66 2.20 -17.78
C PRO A 48 -7.75 0.99 -17.58
N ALA A 49 -8.37 -0.19 -17.41
CA ALA A 49 -7.64 -1.43 -17.17
C ALA A 49 -6.57 -1.64 -18.25
N ALA A 50 -5.31 -1.77 -17.81
CA ALA A 50 -4.18 -1.89 -18.72
C ALA A 50 -4.38 -3.11 -19.66
N PRO A 51 -4.11 -2.97 -20.97
CA PRO A 51 -4.29 -4.09 -21.89
C PRO A 51 -3.37 -5.24 -21.48
N ALA A 52 -3.94 -6.45 -21.36
CA ALA A 52 -3.24 -7.63 -20.89
C ALA A 52 -2.03 -7.94 -21.80
N ARG A 53 -0.84 -7.58 -21.34
CA ARG A 53 0.43 -7.98 -21.97
C ARG A 53 0.74 -9.44 -21.63
N SER A 54 1.54 -10.09 -22.47
CA SER A 54 2.26 -11.30 -22.07
C SER A 54 3.28 -10.90 -21.01
N TYR A 55 2.94 -11.14 -19.74
CA TYR A 55 3.89 -11.05 -18.64
C TYR A 55 4.67 -12.37 -18.60
N ASP A 56 5.69 -12.44 -19.45
CA ASP A 56 6.71 -13.48 -19.34
C ASP A 56 7.37 -13.39 -17.95
N LEU A 57 7.93 -14.51 -17.49
CA LEU A 57 8.66 -14.57 -16.21
C LEU A 57 9.88 -13.64 -16.31
N VAL A 58 9.76 -12.45 -15.71
CA VAL A 58 10.84 -11.46 -15.65
C VAL A 58 12.00 -12.05 -14.86
N GLU A 59 13.21 -11.81 -15.35
CA GLU A 59 14.49 -12.10 -14.66
C GLU A 59 14.40 -11.81 -13.15
N PRO A 60 15.06 -12.62 -12.29
CA PRO A 60 15.02 -12.40 -10.85
C PRO A 60 15.48 -10.97 -10.52
N LEU A 61 14.61 -10.24 -9.81
CA LEU A 61 14.81 -8.83 -9.48
C LEU A 61 16.24 -8.57 -9.00
N SER A 62 16.86 -7.53 -9.55
CA SER A 62 18.30 -7.21 -9.43
C SER A 62 18.80 -7.13 -8.00
N GLY A 63 17.89 -6.92 -7.05
CA GLY A 63 18.17 -6.66 -5.64
C GLY A 63 18.11 -5.17 -5.30
N ALA A 64 17.80 -4.30 -6.27
CA ALA A 64 17.64 -2.87 -6.05
C ALA A 64 16.53 -2.58 -5.04
N ASN A 65 15.34 -3.21 -5.18
CA ASN A 65 14.29 -3.11 -4.17
C ASN A 65 14.35 -4.21 -3.08
N ARG A 66 15.54 -4.43 -2.52
CA ARG A 66 15.72 -5.23 -1.30
C ARG A 66 16.48 -4.41 -0.26
N LEU A 67 16.01 -4.46 0.99
CA LEU A 67 16.76 -3.89 2.12
C LEU A 67 18.14 -4.56 2.21
N TYR A 68 19.19 -3.75 2.26
CA TYR A 68 20.56 -4.19 2.43
C TYR A 68 21.27 -3.29 3.46
N GLY A 69 22.18 -3.85 4.24
CA GLY A 69 22.75 -3.10 5.36
C GLY A 69 23.74 -3.86 6.21
N THR A 70 24.18 -3.17 7.26
CA THR A 70 25.12 -3.67 8.26
C THR A 70 24.52 -3.50 9.65
N VAL A 71 24.26 -4.61 10.34
CA VAL A 71 23.76 -4.67 11.71
C VAL A 71 24.94 -4.85 12.67
N ARG A 72 25.02 -4.00 13.69
CA ARG A 72 25.96 -4.13 14.82
C ARG A 72 25.19 -4.52 16.07
N THR A 73 25.67 -5.55 16.75
CA THR A 73 25.04 -6.05 17.98
C THR A 73 25.57 -5.34 19.23
N ARG A 74 24.89 -5.55 20.37
CA ARG A 74 25.34 -5.14 21.72
C ARG A 74 26.51 -5.98 22.22
N SER A 75 26.66 -7.22 21.73
CA SER A 75 27.84 -8.08 21.94
C SER A 75 29.08 -7.63 21.13
N GLY A 76 28.92 -6.68 20.19
CA GLY A 76 30.00 -6.17 19.34
C GLY A 76 30.24 -6.95 18.05
N GLN A 77 29.40 -7.94 17.75
CA GLN A 77 29.37 -8.64 16.46
C GLN A 77 28.81 -7.71 15.36
N THR A 78 29.13 -8.03 14.10
CA THR A 78 28.69 -7.26 12.93
C THR A 78 28.26 -8.23 11.84
N HIS A 79 27.08 -8.00 11.26
CA HIS A 79 26.48 -8.84 10.22
C HIS A 79 26.09 -7.93 9.06
N THR A 80 26.51 -8.25 7.84
CA THR A 80 26.24 -7.47 6.63
C THR A 80 25.58 -8.35 5.59
N GLY A 81 24.52 -7.86 4.95
CA GLY A 81 23.77 -8.62 3.97
C GLY A 81 22.40 -8.03 3.66
N TYR A 82 21.57 -8.83 2.99
CA TYR A 82 20.16 -8.49 2.79
C TYR A 82 19.40 -8.63 4.11
N LEU A 83 18.47 -7.72 4.34
CA LEU A 83 17.69 -7.64 5.57
C LEU A 83 16.24 -8.11 5.32
N ARG A 84 15.64 -8.70 6.35
CA ARG A 84 14.19 -8.87 6.49
C ARG A 84 13.79 -8.47 7.92
N TRP A 85 13.20 -7.29 8.07
CA TRP A 85 12.70 -6.74 9.33
C TRP A 85 11.40 -7.44 9.73
N ASP A 86 11.14 -7.58 11.04
CA ASP A 86 10.02 -8.33 11.66
C ASP A 86 9.65 -9.70 11.04
N ARG A 87 10.52 -10.30 10.23
CA ARG A 87 10.23 -11.35 9.24
C ARG A 87 9.22 -10.98 8.14
N ASN A 88 8.80 -9.72 8.04
CA ASN A 88 7.77 -9.26 7.13
C ASN A 88 8.36 -8.26 6.12
N GLU A 89 8.97 -7.15 6.55
CA GLU A 89 9.47 -6.10 5.63
C GLU A 89 10.85 -6.44 5.06
N GLY A 90 11.08 -6.14 3.78
CA GLY A 90 12.29 -6.50 3.04
C GLY A 90 12.58 -5.68 1.79
N SER A 91 11.83 -4.59 1.54
CA SER A 91 12.00 -3.63 0.44
C SER A 91 12.17 -2.18 0.96
N TRP A 92 12.75 -1.27 0.16
CA TRP A 92 12.91 0.14 0.56
C TRP A 92 11.58 0.89 0.66
N GLY A 93 10.59 0.47 -0.12
CA GLY A 93 9.24 1.03 -0.15
C GLY A 93 8.31 0.47 0.94
N ASP A 94 8.75 -0.47 1.77
CA ASP A 94 7.95 -0.94 2.91
C ASP A 94 7.87 0.13 4.00
N LEU A 95 6.72 0.17 4.68
CA LEU A 95 6.42 1.10 5.76
C LEU A 95 6.79 0.49 7.12
N LEU A 96 7.38 1.29 8.01
CA LEU A 96 7.48 0.97 9.44
C LEU A 96 6.38 1.71 10.22
N ASP A 97 5.52 0.97 10.93
CA ASP A 97 4.44 1.54 11.73
C ASP A 97 4.94 1.95 13.11
N LEU A 98 5.17 3.25 13.32
CA LEU A 98 5.82 3.78 14.54
C LEU A 98 4.98 4.83 15.26
N THR A 99 5.34 5.12 16.52
CA THR A 99 4.89 6.31 17.24
C THR A 99 6.06 7.25 17.44
N ARG A 100 5.96 8.48 16.91
CA ARG A 100 6.98 9.54 17.10
C ARG A 100 6.88 10.08 18.53
N VAL A 101 8.02 10.21 19.22
CA VAL A 101 8.07 10.78 20.58
C VAL A 101 8.59 12.20 20.55
N ASP A 102 7.68 13.17 20.59
CA ASP A 102 7.97 14.53 20.98
C ASP A 102 7.36 14.83 22.37
N ARG A 103 8.01 15.72 23.13
CA ARG A 103 7.58 16.14 24.48
C ARG A 103 6.22 16.86 24.51
N ARG A 104 5.61 17.11 23.36
CA ARG A 104 4.32 17.78 23.20
C ARG A 104 3.32 17.05 22.30
N ARG A 105 3.74 16.01 21.56
CA ARG A 105 2.94 15.34 20.52
C ARG A 105 3.25 13.84 20.49
N ASN A 106 2.20 13.01 20.47
CA ASN A 106 2.29 11.60 20.10
C ASN A 106 1.51 11.46 18.78
N GLY A 107 2.21 11.50 17.66
CA GLY A 107 1.66 11.14 16.35
C GLY A 107 1.93 9.67 16.05
N LEU A 108 1.04 9.03 15.28
CA LEU A 108 1.46 7.89 14.46
C LEU A 108 2.42 8.42 13.39
N ALA A 109 3.44 7.66 13.06
CA ALA A 109 4.45 8.07 12.08
C ALA A 109 4.90 6.84 11.30
N GLY A 110 4.17 6.54 10.22
CA GLY A 110 4.66 5.66 9.18
C GLY A 110 5.86 6.29 8.49
N VAL A 111 6.88 5.50 8.16
CA VAL A 111 7.98 5.94 7.28
C VAL A 111 8.50 4.79 6.42
N ARG A 112 8.74 5.05 5.14
CA ARG A 112 9.31 4.05 4.23
C ARG A 112 10.82 3.90 4.43
N PHE A 113 11.31 2.66 4.47
CA PHE A 113 12.70 2.35 4.84
C PHE A 113 13.77 3.14 4.07
N GLY A 114 13.57 3.41 2.78
CA GLY A 114 14.56 4.08 1.94
C GLY A 114 14.93 5.50 2.43
N HIS A 115 14.03 6.19 3.14
CA HIS A 115 14.31 7.49 3.75
C HIS A 115 15.35 7.41 4.88
N ILE A 116 15.56 6.22 5.45
CA ILE A 116 16.38 6.01 6.64
C ILE A 116 17.84 5.79 6.22
N ASP A 117 18.75 6.48 6.91
CA ASP A 117 20.18 6.18 6.82
C ASP A 117 20.59 5.12 7.83
N HIS A 118 20.29 5.33 9.11
CA HIS A 118 20.56 4.34 10.14
C HIS A 118 19.63 4.48 11.36
N ILE A 119 19.48 3.37 12.09
CA ILE A 119 18.70 3.27 13.32
C ILE A 119 19.65 2.94 14.47
N LEU A 120 19.54 3.67 15.58
CA LEU A 120 20.29 3.46 16.82
C LEU A 120 19.32 2.97 17.90
N ALA A 121 19.44 1.71 18.32
CA ALA A 121 18.57 1.13 19.35
C ALA A 121 18.97 1.66 20.75
N THR A 122 18.32 2.75 21.20
CA THR A 122 18.65 3.46 22.45
C THR A 122 18.05 2.80 23.70
N GLY A 123 16.95 2.07 23.56
CA GLY A 123 16.21 1.51 24.70
C GLY A 123 15.60 0.14 24.45
N ARG A 124 14.71 -0.26 25.37
CA ARG A 124 13.92 -1.51 25.25
C ARG A 124 12.90 -1.42 24.12
N ASN A 125 12.22 -0.27 24.01
CA ASN A 125 11.17 0.02 23.02
C ASN A 125 11.45 1.35 22.31
N GLU A 126 12.70 1.79 22.20
CA GLU A 126 13.06 3.13 21.72
C GLU A 126 14.29 3.07 20.82
N ALA A 127 14.29 3.87 19.76
CA ALA A 127 15.44 4.12 18.92
C ALA A 127 15.49 5.56 18.41
N VAL A 128 16.68 6.02 18.04
CA VAL A 128 16.85 7.22 17.21
C VAL A 128 17.01 6.77 15.76
N PHE A 129 16.11 7.27 14.91
CA PHE A 129 16.16 7.14 13.46
C PHE A 129 16.92 8.35 12.94
N VAL A 130 17.88 8.12 12.05
CA VAL A 130 18.60 9.17 11.30
C VAL A 130 18.25 8.98 9.84
N PHE A 131 17.70 10.01 9.22
CA PHE A 131 17.24 10.00 7.82
C PHE A 131 18.37 10.42 6.86
N ARG A 132 18.25 10.08 5.57
CA ARG A 132 19.21 10.46 4.52
C ARG A 132 19.36 11.97 4.34
N SER A 133 18.37 12.75 4.78
CA SER A 133 18.37 14.22 4.87
C SER A 133 19.21 14.78 6.03
N GLY A 134 19.70 13.93 6.94
CA GLY A 134 20.38 14.30 8.18
C GLY A 134 19.43 14.67 9.34
N GLU A 135 18.12 14.65 9.13
CA GLU A 135 17.15 14.75 10.24
C GLU A 135 17.25 13.54 11.19
N GLN A 136 16.91 13.76 12.46
CA GLN A 136 16.83 12.71 13.47
C GLN A 136 15.47 12.74 14.16
N ALA A 137 14.88 11.56 14.41
CA ALA A 137 13.65 11.41 15.17
C ALA A 137 13.78 10.29 16.22
N THR A 138 13.32 10.54 17.45
CA THR A 138 13.15 9.48 18.46
C THR A 138 11.83 8.77 18.21
N MET A 139 11.92 7.50 17.83
CA MET A 139 10.77 6.62 17.59
C MET A 139 10.61 5.65 18.76
N ARG A 140 9.36 5.36 19.14
CA ARG A 140 9.06 4.42 20.23
C ARG A 140 8.02 3.40 19.80
N GLY A 141 8.39 2.13 19.96
CA GLY A 141 7.55 0.99 19.64
C GLY A 141 6.33 0.86 20.54
N ARG A 142 5.16 0.84 19.91
CA ARG A 142 3.88 0.37 20.47
C ARG A 142 3.32 -0.86 19.73
N SER A 143 3.81 -1.09 18.51
CA SER A 143 3.54 -2.19 17.58
C SER A 143 4.59 -3.31 17.71
N SER A 144 4.65 -4.25 16.76
CA SER A 144 5.74 -5.23 16.67
C SER A 144 7.01 -4.64 16.08
N ASP A 145 6.91 -3.64 15.21
CA ASP A 145 8.01 -3.05 14.42
C ASP A 145 9.24 -2.61 15.24
N LEU A 146 9.09 -2.30 16.52
CA LEU A 146 10.17 -1.78 17.36
C LEU A 146 10.08 -2.25 18.81
N GLY A 147 11.15 -2.88 19.30
CA GLY A 147 11.25 -3.34 20.68
C GLY A 147 10.98 -4.84 20.83
N PRO A 148 10.55 -5.32 22.01
CA PRO A 148 10.38 -6.76 22.28
C PRO A 148 9.13 -7.36 21.63
N GLY A 149 8.38 -6.58 20.85
CA GLY A 149 7.35 -7.08 19.95
C GLY A 149 7.90 -7.58 18.62
N MET A 150 9.12 -7.18 18.26
CA MET A 150 9.75 -7.53 16.98
C MET A 150 10.19 -9.00 17.01
N ARG A 151 9.57 -9.81 16.16
CA ARG A 151 9.77 -11.25 15.97
C ARG A 151 11.23 -11.60 15.72
N SER A 152 11.88 -10.84 14.83
CA SER A 152 13.33 -10.84 14.57
C SER A 152 13.69 -9.97 13.36
N LEU A 153 14.90 -9.41 13.37
CA LEU A 153 15.59 -8.98 12.15
C LEU A 153 16.41 -10.14 11.60
N VAL A 154 16.18 -10.54 10.36
CA VAL A 154 16.99 -11.56 9.67
C VAL A 154 18.01 -10.87 8.76
N VAL A 155 19.26 -11.35 8.79
CA VAL A 155 20.35 -10.94 7.90
C VAL A 155 20.80 -12.15 7.08
N THR A 156 20.47 -12.15 5.78
CA THR A 156 20.95 -13.12 4.80
C THR A 156 22.31 -12.65 4.25
N PRO A 157 23.41 -13.42 4.42
CA PRO A 157 24.70 -13.07 3.85
C PRO A 157 24.64 -12.85 2.32
N PRO A 158 25.43 -11.91 1.76
CA PRO A 158 25.46 -11.67 0.33
C PRO A 158 26.05 -12.89 -0.41
N ARG A 159 25.32 -13.41 -1.39
CA ARG A 159 25.82 -14.44 -2.32
C ARG A 159 26.30 -13.74 -3.60
N LEU A 160 27.52 -14.05 -4.02
CA LEU A 160 28.09 -13.60 -5.30
C LEU A 160 27.31 -14.21 -6.48
N GLU A 161 27.08 -13.42 -7.51
CA GLU A 161 26.44 -13.85 -8.75
C GLU A 161 27.16 -15.07 -9.37
N GLY A 162 26.38 -16.04 -9.88
CA GLY A 162 26.90 -17.30 -10.41
C GLY A 162 27.28 -18.38 -9.37
N SER A 163 27.23 -18.08 -8.06
CA SER A 163 27.39 -19.13 -7.03
C SER A 163 26.25 -20.16 -7.11
N PRO A 164 26.53 -21.47 -6.99
CA PRO A 164 25.51 -22.50 -7.12
C PRO A 164 24.42 -22.40 -6.05
N ALA A 165 23.18 -22.71 -6.42
CA ALA A 165 22.09 -22.86 -5.48
C ALA A 165 22.38 -24.00 -4.48
N ALA A 166 21.92 -23.85 -3.23
CA ALA A 166 21.98 -24.93 -2.26
C ALA A 166 21.02 -26.04 -2.72
N GLY A 167 21.54 -27.25 -2.92
CA GLY A 167 20.79 -28.33 -3.55
C GLY A 167 19.87 -29.07 -2.60
N GLY A 168 18.56 -28.81 -2.68
CA GLY A 168 17.49 -29.75 -2.28
C GLY A 168 17.24 -29.98 -0.79
N ASP A 169 18.18 -29.66 0.11
CA ASP A 169 17.99 -29.72 1.57
C ASP A 169 18.14 -28.33 2.18
N ALA A 170 17.08 -27.84 2.82
CA ALA A 170 16.95 -26.46 3.28
C ALA A 170 17.70 -26.15 4.58
N THR A 171 18.42 -27.11 5.18
CA THR A 171 18.99 -26.97 6.53
C THR A 171 20.50 -26.67 6.57
N ALA A 172 21.23 -26.90 5.48
CA ALA A 172 22.69 -26.74 5.44
C ALA A 172 23.21 -26.19 4.10
N GLY A 173 23.14 -24.88 3.91
CA GLY A 173 23.97 -24.18 2.92
C GLY A 173 25.47 -24.33 3.24
N PRO A 174 26.39 -23.96 2.31
CA PRO A 174 27.82 -23.92 2.61
C PRO A 174 28.11 -23.02 3.83
N PRO A 175 29.21 -23.22 4.58
CA PRO A 175 29.40 -22.61 5.91
C PRO A 175 29.57 -21.06 5.97
N GLY A 176 29.31 -20.34 4.88
CA GLY A 176 29.13 -18.87 4.86
C GLY A 176 27.70 -18.41 4.54
N ASP A 177 26.78 -19.31 4.22
CA ASP A 177 25.41 -19.03 3.75
C ASP A 177 24.36 -19.01 4.88
N ALA A 178 24.75 -19.21 6.15
CA ALA A 178 23.83 -19.24 7.27
C ALA A 178 23.21 -17.86 7.55
N GLU A 179 21.88 -17.78 7.66
CA GLU A 179 21.19 -16.54 7.97
C GLU A 179 21.31 -16.21 9.46
N THR A 180 21.57 -14.95 9.80
CA THR A 180 21.60 -14.49 11.19
C THR A 180 20.24 -13.94 11.59
N THR A 181 19.56 -14.60 12.52
CA THR A 181 18.33 -14.08 13.15
C THR A 181 18.71 -13.32 14.43
N LEU A 182 18.26 -12.08 14.58
CA LEU A 182 18.59 -11.19 15.71
C LEU A 182 17.31 -10.68 16.38
N GLU A 183 17.28 -10.67 17.72
CA GLU A 183 16.23 -9.99 18.48
C GLU A 183 16.52 -8.48 18.62
N TRP A 184 15.51 -7.69 18.98
CA TRP A 184 15.72 -6.29 19.39
C TRP A 184 16.70 -6.16 20.58
N SER A 185 16.73 -7.19 21.44
CA SER A 185 17.68 -7.40 22.53
C SER A 185 19.14 -7.28 22.06
N ASP A 186 19.44 -7.84 20.89
CA ASP A 186 20.80 -7.97 20.36
C ASP A 186 21.24 -6.71 19.61
N ILE A 187 20.31 -5.99 19.02
CA ILE A 187 20.60 -4.88 18.10
C ILE A 187 21.09 -3.65 18.86
N ARG A 188 22.17 -3.03 18.35
CA ARG A 188 22.71 -1.72 18.78
C ARG A 188 22.55 -0.66 17.70
N GLN A 189 22.91 -1.00 16.46
CA GLN A 189 22.82 -0.12 15.30
C GLN A 189 22.48 -0.94 14.05
N ILE A 190 21.65 -0.38 13.16
CA ILE A 190 21.43 -0.87 11.81
C ILE A 190 21.79 0.29 10.88
N ALA A 191 22.74 0.09 9.97
CA ALA A 191 23.09 1.06 8.94
C ALA A 191 22.63 0.52 7.58
N PHE A 192 21.79 1.28 6.88
CA PHE A 192 21.28 0.92 5.56
C PHE A 192 22.25 1.38 4.48
N GLN A 193 22.41 0.57 3.45
CA GLN A 193 23.33 0.83 2.35
C GLN A 193 22.83 0.13 1.08
N ASP A 194 23.23 0.61 -0.08
CA ASP A 194 22.92 -0.03 -1.36
C ASP A 194 23.60 -1.41 -1.45
N ALA A 195 22.96 -2.37 -2.12
CA ALA A 195 23.55 -3.68 -2.37
C ALA A 195 24.70 -3.56 -3.39
N PRO A 196 25.84 -4.25 -3.19
CA PRO A 196 26.88 -4.38 -4.20
C PRO A 196 26.32 -4.91 -5.54
N VAL A 197 26.86 -4.41 -6.66
CA VAL A 197 26.32 -4.69 -8.01
C VAL A 197 26.46 -6.18 -8.39
N ASP A 198 27.35 -6.91 -7.74
CA ASP A 198 27.72 -8.32 -7.95
C ASP A 198 27.02 -9.31 -6.99
N VAL A 199 26.14 -8.85 -6.10
CA VAL A 199 25.38 -9.72 -5.19
C VAL A 199 23.89 -9.74 -5.53
N ARG A 200 23.23 -10.88 -5.28
CA ARG A 200 21.80 -11.09 -5.57
C ARG A 200 21.03 -11.62 -4.36
N PRO A 201 19.75 -11.25 -4.17
CA PRO A 201 18.92 -11.81 -3.12
C PRO A 201 18.54 -13.27 -3.44
N ARG A 202 18.17 -14.05 -2.41
CA ARG A 202 17.71 -15.44 -2.58
C ARG A 202 16.32 -15.57 -3.22
N GLY A 203 15.53 -14.52 -3.16
CA GLY A 203 14.19 -14.42 -3.74
C GLY A 203 13.86 -12.97 -4.06
N GLY A 204 13.14 -12.76 -5.17
CA GLY A 204 12.61 -11.45 -5.52
C GLY A 204 11.48 -11.05 -4.57
N ARG A 205 11.17 -9.75 -4.50
CA ARG A 205 9.91 -9.30 -3.91
C ARG A 205 8.73 -9.75 -4.75
N LEU A 206 7.61 -10.05 -4.09
CA LEU A 206 6.32 -10.11 -4.76
C LEU A 206 5.97 -8.73 -5.31
N HIS A 207 5.56 -8.69 -6.58
CA HIS A 207 5.11 -7.49 -7.27
C HIS A 207 3.93 -7.88 -8.18
N GLY A 208 2.97 -6.98 -8.35
CA GLY A 208 1.79 -7.26 -9.14
C GLY A 208 0.78 -6.12 -9.17
N THR A 209 -0.36 -6.41 -9.80
CA THR A 209 -1.56 -5.57 -9.77
C THR A 209 -2.62 -6.24 -8.92
N LEU A 210 -3.14 -5.54 -7.91
CA LEU A 210 -4.23 -5.99 -7.04
C LEU A 210 -5.52 -5.23 -7.37
N THR A 211 -6.60 -5.99 -7.54
CA THR A 211 -7.96 -5.49 -7.78
C THR A 211 -8.84 -5.70 -6.54
N THR A 212 -9.62 -4.68 -6.18
CA THR A 212 -10.57 -4.73 -5.06
C THR A 212 -11.98 -5.14 -5.52
N ALA A 213 -12.79 -5.62 -4.58
CA ALA A 213 -14.21 -5.91 -4.80
C ALA A 213 -15.07 -4.67 -5.12
N SER A 214 -14.50 -3.46 -5.08
CA SER A 214 -15.10 -2.21 -5.56
C SER A 214 -14.56 -1.73 -6.91
N GLY A 215 -13.69 -2.51 -7.57
CA GLY A 215 -13.10 -2.17 -8.87
C GLY A 215 -11.97 -1.13 -8.81
N MET A 216 -11.37 -0.87 -7.65
CA MET A 216 -10.11 -0.12 -7.58
C MET A 216 -8.95 -1.06 -7.90
N ALA A 217 -7.91 -0.55 -8.55
CA ALA A 217 -6.69 -1.29 -8.88
C ALA A 217 -5.45 -0.54 -8.42
N PHE A 218 -4.49 -1.27 -7.85
CA PHE A 218 -3.22 -0.76 -7.33
C PHE A 218 -2.07 -1.62 -7.86
N THR A 219 -0.92 -1.03 -8.18
CA THR A 219 0.23 -1.74 -8.74
C THR A 219 1.49 -1.42 -7.93
N GLY A 220 2.20 -2.45 -7.51
CA GLY A 220 3.38 -2.26 -6.67
C GLY A 220 3.85 -3.56 -6.03
N PHE A 221 4.66 -3.42 -4.98
CA PHE A 221 5.21 -4.56 -4.25
C PHE A 221 4.17 -5.09 -3.26
N ILE A 222 3.91 -6.39 -3.32
CA ILE A 222 2.86 -7.06 -2.54
C ILE A 222 3.44 -7.58 -1.23
N THR A 223 2.68 -7.44 -0.16
CA THR A 223 2.79 -8.26 1.05
C THR A 223 1.47 -9.02 1.21
N TRP A 224 1.52 -10.35 1.23
CA TRP A 224 0.37 -11.22 1.48
C TRP A 224 0.26 -11.52 2.97
N ASP A 225 -0.98 -11.62 3.48
CA ASP A 225 -1.32 -11.88 4.90
C ASP A 225 -0.52 -11.05 5.94
N VAL A 226 0.01 -9.89 5.56
CA VAL A 226 1.01 -9.09 6.31
C VAL A 226 2.41 -9.73 6.44
N ASP A 227 2.61 -11.02 6.14
CA ASP A 227 3.85 -11.77 6.44
C ASP A 227 4.67 -12.23 5.21
N GLU A 228 4.04 -12.58 4.09
CA GLU A 228 4.74 -13.13 2.91
C GLU A 228 5.06 -12.03 1.88
N VAL A 229 6.35 -11.90 1.53
CA VAL A 229 6.87 -10.82 0.67
C VAL A 229 7.83 -11.28 -0.41
N LEU A 230 8.32 -12.52 -0.36
CA LEU A 230 9.29 -13.06 -1.33
C LEU A 230 8.68 -14.12 -2.24
N THR A 231 9.21 -14.23 -3.45
CA THR A 231 8.90 -15.32 -4.40
C THR A 231 9.27 -16.72 -3.86
N THR A 232 10.03 -16.78 -2.76
CA THR A 232 10.46 -18.00 -2.06
C THR A 232 9.64 -18.30 -0.81
N ASP A 233 8.75 -17.40 -0.40
CA ASP A 233 7.79 -17.68 0.68
C ASP A 233 6.69 -18.62 0.14
N MET A 234 6.05 -19.38 1.02
CA MET A 234 4.99 -20.34 0.65
C MET A 234 3.62 -19.70 0.85
N LEU A 235 2.67 -20.07 -0.02
CA LEU A 235 1.24 -20.00 0.23
C LEU A 235 0.77 -21.38 0.66
N ASP A 236 0.17 -21.47 1.83
CA ASP A 236 -0.37 -22.70 2.40
C ASP A 236 -1.87 -22.81 2.12
N GLY A 237 -2.38 -24.01 1.80
CA GLY A 237 -3.82 -24.21 1.62
C GLY A 237 -4.26 -25.66 1.37
N GLU A 238 -5.50 -25.99 1.72
CA GLU A 238 -6.06 -27.34 1.56
C GLU A 238 -7.16 -27.43 0.49
N THR A 239 -7.15 -28.57 -0.21
CA THR A 239 -8.29 -29.13 -0.94
C THR A 239 -8.93 -30.25 -0.12
N SER A 240 -10.04 -30.83 -0.57
CA SER A 240 -10.65 -31.99 0.10
C SER A 240 -9.86 -33.31 0.01
N ALA A 241 -8.63 -33.29 -0.49
CA ALA A 241 -7.80 -34.48 -0.74
C ALA A 241 -6.31 -34.29 -0.39
N TYR A 242 -5.79 -33.07 -0.52
CA TYR A 242 -4.38 -32.73 -0.29
C TYR A 242 -4.24 -31.34 0.33
N GLU A 243 -3.31 -31.24 1.28
CA GLU A 243 -2.66 -30.00 1.71
C GLU A 243 -1.60 -29.59 0.67
N TYR A 244 -1.39 -28.29 0.49
CA TYR A 244 -0.43 -27.70 -0.46
C TYR A 244 0.40 -26.62 0.25
N GLU A 245 1.72 -26.66 0.05
CA GLU A 245 2.66 -25.56 0.28
C GLU A 245 3.16 -25.12 -1.11
N ILE A 246 2.89 -23.87 -1.53
CA ILE A 246 3.17 -23.41 -2.90
C ILE A 246 4.09 -22.17 -2.87
N PRO A 247 5.32 -22.23 -3.41
CA PRO A 247 6.16 -21.03 -3.51
C PRO A 247 5.46 -19.93 -4.31
N PHE A 248 5.36 -18.71 -3.76
CA PHE A 248 4.65 -17.62 -4.44
C PHE A 248 5.20 -17.31 -5.85
N GLY A 249 6.50 -17.55 -6.09
CA GLY A 249 7.12 -17.42 -7.43
C GLY A 249 6.58 -18.40 -8.49
N ALA A 250 5.81 -19.43 -8.11
CA ALA A 250 5.09 -20.31 -9.03
C ALA A 250 3.66 -19.82 -9.33
N ILE A 251 3.14 -18.83 -8.60
CA ILE A 251 1.76 -18.36 -8.67
C ILE A 251 1.65 -17.16 -9.64
N GLN A 252 0.83 -17.28 -10.67
CA GLN A 252 0.52 -16.19 -11.59
C GLN A 252 -0.54 -15.23 -11.01
N SER A 253 -1.55 -15.77 -10.33
CA SER A 253 -2.62 -14.97 -9.74
C SER A 253 -3.40 -15.70 -8.64
N ILE A 254 -3.92 -14.94 -7.68
CA ILE A 254 -4.84 -15.42 -6.64
C ILE A 254 -6.14 -14.61 -6.77
N GLY A 255 -7.27 -15.29 -6.97
CA GLY A 255 -8.61 -14.69 -7.01
C GLY A 255 -9.45 -15.11 -5.81
N ARG A 256 -10.15 -14.20 -5.15
CA ARG A 256 -10.99 -14.53 -3.99
C ARG A 256 -12.34 -15.09 -4.41
N ASN A 257 -12.41 -16.41 -4.53
CA ASN A 257 -13.63 -17.17 -4.81
C ASN A 257 -14.71 -16.95 -3.73
N SER A 258 -14.37 -17.03 -2.44
CA SER A 258 -15.37 -16.93 -1.36
C SER A 258 -14.90 -16.18 -0.11
N ARG A 259 -15.54 -16.41 1.04
CA ARG A 259 -15.03 -16.00 2.37
C ARG A 259 -14.10 -17.05 3.00
N ARG A 260 -13.90 -18.20 2.35
CA ARG A 260 -13.21 -19.39 2.88
C ARG A 260 -12.30 -20.08 1.86
N SER A 261 -12.17 -19.50 0.67
CA SER A 261 -11.40 -20.09 -0.42
C SER A 261 -10.93 -19.04 -1.42
N ALA A 262 -9.85 -19.37 -2.12
CA ALA A 262 -9.30 -18.64 -3.25
C ALA A 262 -9.03 -19.59 -4.43
N ASP A 263 -9.16 -19.06 -5.64
CA ASP A 263 -8.75 -19.71 -6.88
C ASP A 263 -7.31 -19.29 -7.19
N ILE A 264 -6.39 -20.23 -7.13
CA ILE A 264 -4.97 -20.06 -7.44
C ILE A 264 -4.76 -20.45 -8.90
N VAL A 265 -4.02 -19.64 -9.67
CA VAL A 265 -3.54 -19.99 -11.01
C VAL A 265 -2.02 -19.98 -11.00
N LEU A 266 -1.39 -21.10 -11.37
CA LEU A 266 0.06 -21.23 -11.43
C LEU A 266 0.60 -20.80 -12.80
N HIS A 267 1.89 -20.48 -12.88
CA HIS A 267 2.58 -20.19 -14.15
C HIS A 267 2.61 -21.40 -15.12
N SER A 268 2.37 -22.62 -14.62
CA SER A 268 2.14 -23.83 -15.43
C SER A 268 0.79 -23.83 -16.16
N GLY A 269 -0.14 -22.92 -15.82
CA GLY A 269 -1.52 -22.92 -16.27
C GLY A 269 -2.46 -23.78 -15.43
N GLU A 270 -1.93 -24.50 -14.43
CA GLU A 270 -2.71 -25.26 -13.45
C GLU A 270 -3.59 -24.33 -12.60
N ARG A 271 -4.73 -24.86 -12.14
CA ARG A 271 -5.71 -24.13 -11.32
C ARG A 271 -6.13 -24.95 -10.11
N LEU A 272 -6.03 -24.34 -8.93
CA LEU A 272 -6.40 -24.95 -7.65
C LEU A 272 -7.44 -24.06 -6.96
N MET A 273 -8.42 -24.67 -6.29
CA MET A 273 -9.31 -23.95 -5.37
C MET A 273 -8.93 -24.37 -3.95
N LEU A 274 -8.17 -23.51 -3.26
CA LEU A 274 -7.64 -23.78 -1.94
C LEU A 274 -8.49 -23.13 -0.83
N SER A 275 -8.40 -23.68 0.37
CA SER A 275 -9.17 -23.27 1.55
C SER A 275 -8.40 -23.55 2.86
N GLY A 276 -9.06 -23.37 4.01
CA GLY A 276 -8.61 -23.86 5.33
C GLY A 276 -7.71 -22.92 6.13
N THR A 277 -6.62 -22.45 5.52
CA THR A 277 -5.55 -21.62 6.11
C THR A 277 -5.93 -20.14 6.23
N ASN A 278 -5.01 -19.28 6.71
CA ASN A 278 -5.16 -17.83 6.72
C ASN A 278 -4.90 -17.19 5.35
N ASP A 279 -4.05 -17.81 4.54
CA ASP A 279 -3.58 -17.32 3.26
C ASP A 279 -4.72 -17.21 2.23
N VAL A 280 -5.73 -18.09 2.31
CA VAL A 280 -6.82 -18.22 1.31
C VAL A 280 -8.23 -18.10 1.92
N ASP A 281 -8.36 -17.59 3.14
CA ASP A 281 -9.63 -17.49 3.88
C ASP A 281 -9.74 -16.19 4.70
N ARG A 282 -10.95 -15.91 5.22
CA ARG A 282 -11.30 -14.72 6.04
C ARG A 282 -10.46 -14.49 7.32
N ARG A 283 -9.46 -15.32 7.62
CA ARG A 283 -8.46 -15.07 8.66
C ARG A 283 -7.30 -14.21 8.15
N ASN A 284 -7.16 -14.05 6.83
CA ASN A 284 -6.15 -13.19 6.21
C ASN A 284 -6.20 -11.78 6.83
N ARG A 285 -5.05 -11.33 7.34
CA ARG A 285 -4.84 -10.09 8.09
C ARG A 285 -4.89 -8.85 7.21
N GLY A 286 -4.79 -9.03 5.90
CA GLY A 286 -4.80 -7.99 4.89
C GLY A 286 -3.73 -8.24 3.84
N ILE A 287 -4.00 -7.79 2.62
CA ILE A 287 -3.04 -7.81 1.52
C ILE A 287 -2.64 -6.35 1.28
N THR A 288 -1.34 -6.09 1.33
CA THR A 288 -0.77 -4.75 1.25
C THR A 288 -0.08 -4.55 -0.09
N VAL A 289 -0.17 -3.34 -0.65
CA VAL A 289 0.56 -2.90 -1.85
C VAL A 289 1.36 -1.66 -1.50
N SER A 290 2.69 -1.77 -1.55
CA SER A 290 3.62 -0.64 -1.54
C SER A 290 3.75 -0.11 -2.97
N ASP A 291 3.12 1.04 -3.23
CA ASP A 291 2.99 1.69 -4.53
C ASP A 291 3.95 2.91 -4.59
N PRO A 292 5.04 2.86 -5.39
CA PRO A 292 6.09 3.89 -5.38
C PRO A 292 5.64 5.33 -5.69
N ALA A 293 4.42 5.53 -6.20
CA ALA A 293 3.86 6.84 -6.52
C ALA A 293 2.71 7.25 -5.59
N LEU A 294 2.48 6.51 -4.50
CA LEU A 294 1.44 6.75 -3.50
C LEU A 294 1.97 6.62 -2.06
N GLY A 295 2.72 5.55 -1.75
CA GLY A 295 2.98 5.11 -0.39
C GLY A 295 2.48 3.67 -0.21
N GLN A 296 1.56 3.44 0.73
CA GLN A 296 0.97 2.13 0.99
C GLN A 296 -0.56 2.14 0.87
N VAL A 297 -1.12 1.04 0.37
CA VAL A 297 -2.54 0.70 0.55
C VAL A 297 -2.70 -0.71 1.09
N LYS A 298 -3.75 -0.92 1.90
CA LYS A 298 -4.00 -2.17 2.61
C LYS A 298 -5.45 -2.59 2.43
N VAL A 299 -5.64 -3.82 1.95
CA VAL A 299 -6.92 -4.36 1.49
C VAL A 299 -7.29 -5.58 2.35
N PRO A 300 -8.33 -5.51 3.20
CA PRO A 300 -8.78 -6.66 3.98
C PRO A 300 -9.41 -7.71 3.07
N TRP A 301 -9.44 -8.98 3.51
CA TRP A 301 -9.95 -10.11 2.71
C TRP A 301 -11.34 -9.87 2.10
N ASP A 302 -12.26 -9.22 2.82
CA ASP A 302 -13.61 -8.97 2.30
C ASP A 302 -13.72 -7.76 1.34
N GLY A 303 -12.67 -6.95 1.25
CA GLY A 303 -12.47 -5.92 0.24
C GLY A 303 -11.62 -6.38 -0.98
N PHE A 304 -10.91 -7.49 -0.86
CA PHE A 304 -10.09 -8.08 -1.93
C PHE A 304 -10.95 -8.78 -3.02
N ALA A 305 -10.49 -8.77 -4.27
CA ALA A 305 -11.07 -9.52 -5.38
C ALA A 305 -10.02 -10.40 -6.09
N ASP A 306 -8.91 -9.84 -6.58
CA ASP A 306 -7.84 -10.61 -7.21
C ASP A 306 -6.47 -9.90 -7.11
N VAL A 307 -5.39 -10.66 -7.23
CA VAL A 307 -4.05 -10.14 -7.52
C VAL A 307 -3.45 -10.93 -8.68
N ARG A 308 -2.80 -10.23 -9.61
CA ARG A 308 -1.98 -10.81 -10.67
C ARG A 308 -0.52 -10.44 -10.45
N PHE A 309 0.32 -11.43 -10.20
CA PHE A 309 1.76 -11.24 -10.03
C PHE A 309 2.45 -11.03 -11.38
N HIS A 310 3.41 -10.12 -11.39
CA HIS A 310 4.29 -9.84 -12.53
C HIS A 310 5.49 -9.00 -12.08
N GLY A 311 6.62 -9.12 -12.76
CA GLY A 311 7.77 -8.24 -12.52
C GLY A 311 7.49 -6.76 -12.88
N THR A 312 8.48 -5.91 -12.62
CA THR A 312 8.51 -4.50 -12.99
C THR A 312 9.78 -4.20 -13.79
N PRO A 313 9.74 -3.35 -14.84
CA PRO A 313 10.94 -2.84 -15.51
C PRO A 313 11.65 -1.74 -14.70
N SER A 314 11.08 -1.31 -13.57
CA SER A 314 11.62 -0.29 -12.67
C SER A 314 11.49 -0.77 -11.24
N GLU A 315 12.61 -1.20 -10.64
CA GLU A 315 12.70 -1.43 -9.20
C GLU A 315 12.93 -0.10 -8.48
N GLU A 316 12.16 0.17 -7.42
CA GLU A 316 12.41 1.30 -6.52
C GLU A 316 13.70 1.02 -5.72
N SER A 317 14.71 1.88 -5.85
CA SER A 317 16.00 1.73 -5.18
C SER A 317 16.06 2.59 -3.92
N ARG A 318 17.02 2.33 -3.02
CA ARG A 318 17.33 3.27 -1.93
C ARG A 318 17.62 4.68 -2.44
N GLY A 319 18.18 4.79 -3.64
CA GLY A 319 18.54 6.05 -4.30
C GLY A 319 17.36 7.02 -4.44
N ASP A 320 16.16 6.50 -4.71
CA ASP A 320 14.95 7.27 -5.00
C ASP A 320 14.36 8.01 -3.78
N PHE A 321 14.79 7.64 -2.57
CA PHE A 321 14.33 8.23 -1.30
C PHE A 321 15.30 9.28 -0.77
N ASN A 322 14.93 10.56 -0.79
CA ASN A 322 15.81 11.65 -0.36
C ASN A 322 15.95 11.82 1.18
N GLY A 323 15.22 11.04 2.00
CA GLY A 323 15.13 11.24 3.45
C GLY A 323 14.22 12.40 3.87
N GLY A 324 13.44 12.91 2.91
CA GLY A 324 12.43 13.95 3.03
C GLY A 324 12.90 15.36 3.41
N GLU A 325 11.99 16.31 3.24
CA GLU A 325 12.21 17.75 3.39
C GLU A 325 11.04 18.41 4.13
N PRO A 326 11.15 19.67 4.62
CA PRO A 326 10.03 20.35 5.26
C PRO A 326 8.86 20.55 4.29
N LEU A 327 7.62 20.25 4.71
CA LEU A 327 6.44 20.50 3.89
C LEU A 327 6.32 21.98 3.53
N ARG A 328 6.06 22.28 2.25
CA ARG A 328 5.82 23.62 1.73
C ARG A 328 4.54 23.64 0.92
N GLY A 329 3.82 24.75 0.98
CA GLY A 329 2.57 24.86 0.24
C GLY A 329 1.79 26.12 0.53
N THR A 330 0.64 26.22 -0.12
CA THR A 330 -0.37 27.26 0.08
C THR A 330 -1.65 26.65 0.64
N VAL A 331 -2.02 27.06 1.85
CA VAL A 331 -3.32 26.76 2.47
C VAL A 331 -4.33 27.83 2.06
N ARG A 332 -5.53 27.41 1.70
CA ARG A 332 -6.68 28.28 1.42
C ARG A 332 -7.80 28.06 2.43
N THR A 333 -8.40 29.15 2.90
CA THR A 333 -9.50 29.14 3.88
C THR A 333 -10.87 29.07 3.22
N VAL A 334 -11.91 28.82 4.01
CA VAL A 334 -13.33 28.89 3.60
C VAL A 334 -13.77 30.33 3.31
N SER A 335 -13.17 31.34 3.94
CA SER A 335 -13.35 32.76 3.59
C SER A 335 -12.64 33.15 2.28
N GLY A 336 -11.69 32.33 1.82
CA GLY A 336 -10.99 32.49 0.54
C GLY A 336 -9.60 33.10 0.65
N ASP A 337 -9.12 33.39 1.86
CA ASP A 337 -7.75 33.83 2.14
C ASP A 337 -6.74 32.72 1.78
N GLU A 338 -5.55 33.11 1.31
CA GLU A 338 -4.45 32.18 1.02
C GLU A 338 -3.22 32.49 1.89
N LEU A 339 -2.61 31.44 2.44
CA LEU A 339 -1.44 31.49 3.32
C LEU A 339 -0.38 30.52 2.79
N ALA A 340 0.70 31.05 2.22
CA ALA A 340 1.82 30.29 1.70
C ALA A 340 2.98 30.24 2.71
N GLY A 341 3.64 29.08 2.87
CA GLY A 341 4.78 28.94 3.78
C GLY A 341 5.21 27.50 4.05
N THR A 342 5.98 27.30 5.13
CA THR A 342 6.25 25.96 5.66
C THR A 342 5.02 25.45 6.41
N ILE A 343 4.61 24.21 6.14
CA ILE A 343 3.37 23.61 6.62
C ILE A 343 3.62 22.71 7.85
N THR A 344 2.62 22.61 8.73
CA THR A 344 2.44 21.45 9.60
C THR A 344 1.01 20.94 9.46
N TRP A 345 0.83 19.72 8.92
CA TRP A 345 -0.46 19.03 8.86
C TRP A 345 -0.79 18.36 10.20
N ASP A 346 -2.09 18.18 10.49
CA ASP A 346 -2.73 17.84 11.78
C ASP A 346 -2.07 18.43 13.06
N ARG A 347 -1.22 19.45 12.92
CA ARG A 347 -0.24 19.89 13.92
C ARG A 347 0.86 18.86 14.29
N ASP A 348 1.10 17.73 13.62
CA ASP A 348 2.31 16.90 13.81
C ASP A 348 3.18 16.80 12.55
N GLU A 349 2.59 16.46 11.40
CA GLU A 349 3.36 16.13 10.19
C GLU A 349 4.00 17.39 9.61
N THR A 350 5.33 17.35 9.52
CA THR A 350 6.21 18.45 9.14
C THR A 350 7.06 18.12 7.92
N ARG A 351 7.11 16.85 7.50
CA ARG A 351 8.05 16.33 6.51
C ARG A 351 7.37 15.62 5.35
N SER A 352 8.02 15.67 4.19
CA SER A 352 7.57 14.95 3.00
C SER A 352 7.64 13.43 3.12
N TRP A 353 8.45 12.89 4.05
CA TRP A 353 8.55 11.45 4.35
C TRP A 353 7.45 10.93 5.28
N GLU A 354 6.69 11.81 5.94
CA GLU A 354 5.58 11.42 6.83
C GLU A 354 4.36 11.03 5.98
N MET A 355 3.44 10.25 6.58
CA MET A 355 2.24 9.73 5.92
C MET A 355 1.00 10.56 6.24
N LEU A 356 0.05 10.56 5.32
CA LEU A 356 -1.35 10.91 5.54
C LEU A 356 -2.17 9.63 5.49
N SER A 357 -2.75 9.24 6.62
CA SER A 357 -3.60 8.06 6.73
C SER A 357 -5.04 8.36 6.31
N GLY A 358 -5.75 7.40 5.73
CA GLY A 358 -7.15 7.57 5.33
C GLY A 358 -7.82 6.28 4.84
N HIS A 359 -9.13 6.34 4.56
CA HIS A 359 -9.91 5.17 4.12
C HIS A 359 -10.76 5.48 2.89
N ALA A 360 -10.75 4.60 1.88
CA ALA A 360 -11.76 4.57 0.81
C ALA A 360 -12.62 3.30 0.94
N GLY A 361 -13.70 3.41 1.72
CA GLY A 361 -14.68 2.35 1.93
C GLY A 361 -14.17 1.20 2.81
N ARG A 362 -13.37 0.29 2.25
CA ARG A 362 -12.70 -0.83 2.96
C ARG A 362 -11.20 -0.85 2.80
N VAL A 363 -10.64 -0.03 1.91
CA VAL A 363 -9.20 0.08 1.71
C VAL A 363 -8.66 1.17 2.61
N GLU A 364 -7.65 0.80 3.40
CA GLU A 364 -6.83 1.68 4.22
C GLU A 364 -5.67 2.20 3.36
N PHE A 365 -5.32 3.48 3.51
CA PHE A 365 -4.32 4.20 2.73
C PHE A 365 -3.38 4.91 3.69
N ASP A 366 -2.08 4.82 3.43
CA ASP A 366 -1.03 5.62 4.06
C ASP A 366 -0.21 6.26 2.94
N ILE A 367 -0.59 7.50 2.61
CA ILE A 367 -0.09 8.22 1.44
C ILE A 367 1.09 9.09 1.89
N GLU A 368 2.27 8.89 1.30
CA GLU A 368 3.44 9.71 1.63
C GLU A 368 3.24 11.15 1.14
N PHE A 369 3.50 12.14 2.01
CA PHE A 369 3.27 13.54 1.64
C PHE A 369 4.03 13.98 0.38
N SER A 370 5.23 13.43 0.12
CA SER A 370 6.01 13.69 -1.10
C SER A 370 5.27 13.32 -2.41
N MET A 371 4.25 12.46 -2.33
CA MET A 371 3.42 12.02 -3.46
C MET A 371 2.14 12.86 -3.61
N ILE A 372 1.78 13.69 -2.64
CA ILE A 372 0.54 14.48 -2.63
C ILE A 372 0.76 15.83 -3.33
N ALA A 373 -0.07 16.14 -4.31
CA ALA A 373 -0.12 17.47 -4.92
C ALA A 373 -1.15 18.40 -4.23
N ARG A 374 -2.30 17.86 -3.81
CA ARG A 374 -3.40 18.65 -3.24
C ARG A 374 -4.26 17.87 -2.25
N ILE A 375 -4.71 18.54 -1.19
CA ILE A 375 -5.73 18.03 -0.26
C ILE A 375 -6.87 19.04 -0.20
N GLU A 376 -8.09 18.63 -0.57
CA GLU A 376 -9.29 19.49 -0.53
C GLU A 376 -10.38 18.86 0.35
N LYS A 377 -10.84 19.59 1.38
CA LYS A 377 -11.78 19.07 2.38
C LYS A 377 -13.21 18.88 1.81
N ASN A 378 -13.76 17.66 1.91
CA ASN A 378 -15.02 17.26 1.27
C ASN A 378 -16.08 16.68 2.27
N GLY A 379 -16.64 17.55 3.12
CA GLY A 379 -17.86 17.29 3.91
C GLY A 379 -17.69 16.46 5.19
N ARG A 380 -17.14 15.24 5.08
CA ARG A 380 -16.71 14.42 6.24
C ARG A 380 -15.23 14.01 6.19
N GLY A 381 -14.65 13.93 5.00
CA GLY A 381 -13.25 13.60 4.76
C GLY A 381 -12.57 14.65 3.88
N SER A 382 -11.60 14.22 3.07
CA SER A 382 -10.93 15.05 2.06
C SER A 382 -10.71 14.31 0.74
N THR A 383 -10.67 15.04 -0.37
CA THR A 383 -10.11 14.59 -1.64
C THR A 383 -8.60 14.78 -1.56
N VAL A 384 -7.83 13.70 -1.70
CA VAL A 384 -6.38 13.74 -1.85
C VAL A 384 -6.04 13.49 -3.33
N VAL A 385 -5.27 14.38 -3.93
CA VAL A 385 -4.80 14.30 -5.32
C VAL A 385 -3.30 14.12 -5.32
N LEU A 386 -2.82 13.07 -5.98
CA LEU A 386 -1.41 12.73 -6.10
C LEU A 386 -0.73 13.49 -7.25
N ARG A 387 0.61 13.53 -7.22
CA ARG A 387 1.45 14.16 -8.25
C ARG A 387 1.36 13.46 -9.62
N ASP A 388 0.97 12.19 -9.65
CA ASP A 388 0.70 11.44 -10.89
C ASP A 388 -0.72 11.68 -11.45
N GLY A 389 -1.55 12.46 -10.76
CA GLY A 389 -2.93 12.79 -11.15
C GLY A 389 -4.01 11.87 -10.59
N ARG A 390 -3.68 10.78 -9.89
CA ARG A 390 -4.67 9.95 -9.18
C ARG A 390 -5.36 10.76 -8.08
N SER A 391 -6.63 10.47 -7.82
CA SER A 391 -7.47 11.23 -6.87
C SER A 391 -8.35 10.30 -6.05
N PHE A 392 -8.23 10.37 -4.72
CA PHE A 392 -8.93 9.53 -3.76
C PHE A 392 -9.80 10.38 -2.82
N ALA A 393 -11.06 9.98 -2.62
CA ALA A 393 -11.93 10.56 -1.61
C ALA A 393 -11.82 9.73 -0.32
N LEU A 394 -11.06 10.24 0.65
CA LEU A 394 -10.73 9.54 1.89
C LEU A 394 -11.54 10.08 3.07
N ASP A 395 -12.05 9.17 3.92
CA ASP A 395 -12.46 9.48 5.29
C ASP A 395 -11.77 8.56 6.31
N GLY A 396 -12.43 8.14 7.39
CA GLY A 396 -11.89 7.20 8.39
C GLY A 396 -10.88 7.76 9.41
N SER A 397 -9.91 8.59 9.01
CA SER A 397 -8.82 9.07 9.89
C SER A 397 -9.08 10.42 10.56
N ASN A 398 -8.15 10.85 11.43
CA ASN A 398 -8.12 12.23 11.90
C ASN A 398 -7.69 13.16 10.75
N ASP A 399 -6.61 12.79 10.09
CA ASP A 399 -5.81 13.51 9.11
C ASP A 399 -6.66 14.15 8.01
N VAL A 400 -7.60 13.39 7.44
CA VAL A 400 -8.52 13.87 6.39
C VAL A 400 -9.90 14.26 6.93
N GLY A 401 -10.21 13.85 8.16
CA GLY A 401 -11.54 13.80 8.73
C GLY A 401 -11.84 14.91 9.74
N ARG A 402 -12.87 14.74 10.58
CA ARG A 402 -13.23 15.72 11.62
C ARG A 402 -12.31 15.73 12.85
N GLY A 403 -11.37 14.78 12.93
CA GLY A 403 -10.36 14.73 13.97
C GLY A 403 -9.21 15.72 13.77
N ASN A 404 -8.93 16.11 12.51
CA ASN A 404 -7.86 17.03 12.16
C ASN A 404 -7.92 18.31 13.00
N ARG A 405 -6.80 18.62 13.64
CA ARG A 405 -6.65 19.68 14.64
C ARG A 405 -6.37 21.04 13.96
N GLY A 406 -6.27 21.08 12.64
CA GLY A 406 -6.02 22.27 11.83
C GLY A 406 -4.57 22.38 11.39
N VAL A 407 -4.36 23.11 10.29
CA VAL A 407 -3.06 23.26 9.62
C VAL A 407 -2.34 24.48 10.18
N VAL A 408 -1.03 24.34 10.44
CA VAL A 408 -0.17 25.47 10.80
C VAL A 408 0.64 25.90 9.58
N VAL A 409 0.69 27.20 9.31
CA VAL A 409 1.52 27.79 8.25
C VAL A 409 2.53 28.74 8.89
N THR A 410 3.82 28.55 8.63
CA THR A 410 4.88 29.45 9.08
C THR A 410 5.47 30.20 7.90
N ALA A 411 5.36 31.53 7.91
CA ALA A 411 5.81 32.43 6.85
C ALA A 411 6.48 33.68 7.47
N GLU A 412 7.63 34.10 6.94
CA GLU A 412 8.38 35.28 7.40
C GLU A 412 8.66 35.34 8.93
N GLY A 413 8.71 34.17 9.58
CA GLY A 413 8.87 34.06 11.04
C GLY A 413 7.59 34.23 11.86
N GLN A 414 6.45 34.48 11.21
CA GLN A 414 5.11 34.46 11.82
C GLN A 414 4.47 33.08 11.65
N THR A 415 3.64 32.68 12.62
CA THR A 415 2.92 31.39 12.61
C THR A 415 1.42 31.62 12.63
N TYR A 416 0.75 31.16 11.58
CA TYR A 416 -0.71 31.18 11.43
C TYR A 416 -1.27 29.78 11.71
N THR A 417 -2.40 29.69 12.42
CA THR A 417 -3.11 28.42 12.64
C THR A 417 -4.48 28.50 11.99
N VAL A 418 -4.70 27.70 10.95
CA VAL A 418 -5.99 27.55 10.28
C VAL A 418 -6.74 26.41 10.97
N ASN A 419 -7.80 26.72 11.71
CA ASN A 419 -8.62 25.68 12.33
C ASN A 419 -9.22 24.79 11.25
N TRP A 420 -9.42 23.51 11.56
CA TRP A 420 -10.01 22.60 10.58
C TRP A 420 -11.43 23.01 10.15
N SER A 421 -12.20 23.76 10.95
CA SER A 421 -13.46 24.36 10.51
C SER A 421 -13.29 25.27 9.28
N ASP A 422 -12.20 26.04 9.27
CA ASP A 422 -11.95 27.18 8.40
C ASP A 422 -11.02 26.80 7.23
N PHE A 423 -10.36 25.64 7.31
CA PHE A 423 -9.60 25.04 6.21
C PHE A 423 -10.50 24.64 5.03
N ARG A 424 -10.06 24.94 3.81
CA ARG A 424 -10.65 24.44 2.56
C ARG A 424 -9.70 23.53 1.77
N GLU A 425 -8.49 23.98 1.52
CA GLU A 425 -7.55 23.32 0.61
C GLU A 425 -6.09 23.56 1.02
N LEU A 426 -5.23 22.58 0.77
CA LEU A 426 -3.77 22.69 0.76
C LEU A 426 -3.27 22.28 -0.63
N ARG A 427 -2.47 23.13 -1.27
CA ARG A 427 -1.63 22.79 -2.43
C ARG A 427 -0.19 22.69 -1.92
N LEU A 428 0.53 21.63 -2.28
CA LEU A 428 1.93 21.43 -1.88
C LEU A 428 2.88 21.87 -3.01
N ASP A 429 4.03 22.43 -2.63
CA ASP A 429 5.03 22.96 -3.55
C ASP A 429 6.16 21.92 -3.72
N TRP A 430 6.40 21.45 -4.96
CA TRP A 430 7.40 20.44 -5.33
C TRP A 430 8.06 20.70 -6.69
#